data_AF-H1XZW7-F1
#
_entry.id   AF-H1XZW7-F1
#
_cell.length_a   1.000
_cell.length_b   1.000
_cell.length_c   1.000
_cell.angle_alpha   90.00
_cell.angle_beta   90.00
_cell.angle_gamma   90.00
#
_symmetry.space_group_name_H-M   'P 1'
#
loop_
_entity.id
_entity.type
_entity.pdbx_description
1 polymer ?
#
loop_
_entity_poly.entity_id
_entity_poly.type
_entity_poly.pdbx_seq_one_letter_code
_entity_poly.pdbx_strand_id
1 'polypeptide(L)' 'MDSELKKKLLIPFLVFVGLLALNANSIINAINQHQTSRVIIASASSVFIIIAFIVVIRSVKKNNNKTF' A
#
# COMPACT_ATOMS: atom_id res chain seq x y z
N MET A 1 -23.81 -0.69 -4.10
CA MET A 1 -22.38 -0.58 -4.47
C MET A 1 -21.68 -1.88 -4.09
N ASP A 2 -21.62 -2.78 -5.09
CA ASP A 2 -20.70 -3.90 -5.25
C ASP A 2 -20.20 -4.69 -4.02
N SER A 3 -20.90 -5.76 -3.65
CA SER A 3 -20.33 -6.78 -2.76
C SER A 3 -19.12 -7.48 -3.41
N GLU A 4 -19.12 -7.63 -4.74
CA GLU A 4 -17.99 -8.17 -5.50
C GLU A 4 -16.74 -7.28 -5.48
N LEU A 5 -16.89 -5.97 -5.72
CA LEU A 5 -15.76 -5.04 -5.75
C LEU A 5 -15.13 -4.91 -4.35
N LYS A 6 -15.95 -4.92 -3.29
CA LYS A 6 -15.45 -5.00 -1.90
C LYS A 6 -14.68 -6.29 -1.64
N LYS A 7 -15.17 -7.44 -2.11
CA LYS A 7 -14.45 -8.73 -1.99
C LYS A 7 -13.14 -8.73 -2.79
N LYS A 8 -13.13 -8.19 -4.02
CA LYS A 8 -11.94 -8.09 -4.89
C LYS A 8 -10.90 -7.12 -4.32
N LEU A 9 -11.30 -6.08 -3.58
CA LEU A 9 -10.38 -5.15 -2.92
C LEU A 9 -9.86 -5.64 -1.56
N LEU A 10 -10.52 -6.63 -0.94
CA LEU A 10 -10.22 -7.07 0.41
C LEU A 10 -8.80 -7.67 0.53
N ILE A 11 -8.44 -8.52 -0.43
CA ILE A 11 -7.11 -9.14 -0.52
C ILE A 11 -6.00 -8.08 -0.72
N PRO A 12 -6.04 -7.22 -1.75
CA PRO A 12 -5.01 -6.19 -1.93
C PRO A 12 -4.97 -5.20 -0.77
N PHE A 13 -6.10 -4.91 -0.12
CA PHE A 13 -6.13 -4.08 1.09
C PHE A 13 -5.39 -4.74 2.27
N LEU A 14 -5.61 -6.04 2.51
CA LEU A 14 -4.89 -6.80 3.54
C LEU A 14 -3.38 -6.81 3.29
N VAL A 15 -2.97 -7.06 2.04
CA VAL A 15 -1.56 -7.03 1.62
C VAL A 15 -0.95 -5.65 1.84
N PHE A 16 -1.69 -4.59 1.50
CA PHE A 16 -1.25 -3.21 1.69
C PHE A 16 -1.02 -2.87 3.17
N VAL A 17 -1.97 -3.22 4.05
CA VAL A 17 -1.84 -2.99 5.50
C VAL A 17 -0.65 -3.77 6.07
N GLY A 18 -0.44 -5.02 5.64
CA GLY A 18 0.72 -5.83 6.04
C GLY A 18 2.05 -5.20 5.61
N LEU A 19 2.14 -4.73 4.36
CA LEU A 19 3.33 -4.03 3.86
C LEU A 19 3.59 -2.73 4.60
N LEU A 20 2.56 -1.96 4.95
CA LEU A 20 2.72 -0.74 5.75
C LEU A 20 3.27 -1.04 7.15
N ALA A 21 2.76 -2.09 7.81
CA ALA A 21 3.26 -2.50 9.13
C ALA A 21 4.74 -2.90 9.09
N LEU A 22 5.16 -3.68 8.07
CA LEU A 22 6.56 -4.06 7.88
C LEU A 22 7.46 -2.84 7.63
N ASN A 23 7.02 -1.90 6.80
CA ASN A 23 7.76 -0.67 6.52
C ASN A 23 7.85 0.22 7.77
N ALA A 24 6.76 0.38 8.52
CA ALA A 24 6.75 1.15 9.76
C ALA A 24 7.74 0.57 10.78
N ASN A 25 7.76 -0.75 10.95
CA ASN A 25 8.69 -1.41 11.87
C ASN A 25 10.16 -1.26 11.41
N SER A 26 10.41 -1.33 10.10
CA SER A 26 11.74 -1.08 9.53
C SER A 26 12.22 0.36 9.76
N ILE A 27 11.32 1.34 9.62
CA ILE A 27 11.58 2.76 9.91
C ILE A 27 11.89 2.95 11.39
N ILE A 28 11.06 2.43 12.30
CA ILE A 28 11.26 2.54 13.75
C ILE A 28 12.62 1.93 14.16
N ASN A 29 12.92 0.73 13.66
CA ASN A 29 14.22 0.09 13.93
C ASN A 29 15.40 0.86 13.31
N ALA A 30 15.20 1.53 12.18
CA ALA A 30 16.24 2.36 11.55
C ALA A 30 16.50 3.64 12.34
N ILE A 31 15.44 4.27 12.86
CA ILE A 31 15.52 5.43 13.76
C ILE A 31 16.29 5.04 15.03
N ASN A 32 15.93 3.91 15.65
CA ASN A 32 16.60 3.40 16.85
C ASN A 32 18.08 3.08 16.64
N GLN A 33 18.48 2.78 15.39
CA GLN A 33 19.87 2.50 15.02
C GLN A 33 20.63 3.74 14.52
N HIS A 34 20.04 4.94 14.61
CA HIS A 34 20.58 6.19 14.04
C HIS A 34 20.96 6.07 12.55
N GLN A 35 20.29 5.18 11.81
CA GLN A 35 20.56 4.95 10.39
C GLN A 35 19.67 5.87 9.54
N THR A 36 19.99 7.16 9.51
CA THR A 36 19.23 8.21 8.80
C THR A 36 18.99 7.87 7.33
N SER A 37 19.97 7.27 6.64
CA SER A 37 19.82 6.84 5.25
C SER A 37 18.77 5.74 5.07
N ARG A 38 18.68 4.79 6.01
CA ARG A 38 17.69 3.70 5.94
C ARG A 38 16.28 4.20 6.22
N VAL A 39 16.14 5.22 7.09
CA VAL A 39 14.87 5.91 7.34
C VAL A 39 14.37 6.60 6.08
N ILE A 40 15.23 7.34 5.37
CA ILE A 40 14.89 8.05 4.14
C ILE A 40 14.46 7.08 3.03
N ILE A 41 15.16 5.96 2.87
CA ILE A 41 14.82 4.95 1.85
C ILE A 41 13.49 4.27 2.18
N ALA A 42 13.26 3.95 3.46
CA ALA A 42 12.03 3.29 3.90
C ALA A 42 10.81 4.24 3.83
N SER A 43 10.97 5.53 4.11
CA SER A 43 9.92 6.53 3.93
C SER A 43 9.64 6.83 2.45
N ALA A 44 10.65 6.86 1.58
CA ALA A 44 10.42 6.94 0.13
C ALA A 44 9.65 5.71 -0.39
N SER A 45 10.03 4.51 0.07
CA SER A 45 9.35 3.26 -0.32
C SER A 45 7.89 3.22 0.13
N SER A 46 7.57 3.73 1.32
CA SER A 46 6.18 3.77 1.79
C SER A 46 5.31 4.69 0.94
N VAL A 47 5.85 5.83 0.46
CA VAL A 47 5.15 6.74 -0.46
C VAL A 47 4.85 6.05 -1.80
N PHE A 48 5.82 5.34 -2.38
CA PHE A 48 5.60 4.59 -3.63
C PHE A 48 4.52 3.51 -3.48
N ILE A 49 4.49 2.80 -2.35
CA ILE A 49 3.47 1.78 -2.06
C ILE A 49 2.07 2.40 -1.97
N ILE A 50 1.94 3.58 -1.36
CA ILE A 50 0.67 4.32 -1.30
C ILE A 50 0.19 4.71 -2.71
N ILE A 51 1.08 5.25 -3.54
CA ILE A 51 0.76 5.63 -4.93
C ILE A 51 0.31 4.41 -5.73
N ALA A 52 1.04 3.30 -5.63
CA ALA A 52 0.69 2.05 -6.31
C ALA A 52 -0.69 1.54 -5.88
N PHE A 53 -1.02 1.59 -4.59
CA PHE A 53 -2.31 1.17 -4.07
C PHE A 53 -3.47 2.02 -4.62
N ILE A 54 -3.29 3.34 -4.71
CA ILE A 54 -4.28 4.24 -5.32
C ILE A 54 -4.51 3.90 -6.80
N VAL A 55 -3.44 3.61 -7.54
CA VAL A 55 -3.52 3.18 -8.95
C VAL A 55 -4.28 1.87 -9.09
N VAL A 56 -4.03 0.89 -8.22
CA VAL A 56 -4.74 -0.40 -8.21
C VAL A 56 -6.23 -0.18 -7.96
N ILE A 57 -6.61 0.62 -6.96
CA ILE A 57 -8.02 0.94 -6.69
C ILE A 57 -8.68 1.59 -7.91
N ARG A 58 -8.02 2.58 -8.52
CA ARG A 58 -8.54 3.26 -9.72
C ARG A 58 -8.68 2.30 -10.91
N SER A 59 -7.73 1.39 -11.09
CA SER A 59 -7.75 0.38 -12.15
C SER A 59 -8.91 -0.62 -11.95
N VAL A 60 -9.10 -1.13 -10.73
CA VAL A 60 -10.21 -2.04 -10.41
C VAL A 60 -11.57 -1.36 -10.60
N LYS A 61 -11.69 -0.09 -10.19
CA LYS A 61 -12.91 0.70 -10.43
C LYS A 61 -13.17 0.89 -11.93
N LYS A 62 -12.13 1.27 -12.71
CA LYS A 62 -12.24 1.47 -14.16
C LYS A 62 -12.61 0.19 -14.91
N ASN A 63 -12.06 -0.96 -14.55
CA ASN A 63 -12.36 -2.23 -15.22
C ASN A 63 -13.78 -2.73 -14.91
N ASN A 64 -14.29 -2.55 -13.70
CA ASN A 64 -15.71 -2.87 -13.42
C ASN A 64 -16.68 -1.90 -14.13
N ASN A 65 -16.26 -0.66 -14.40
CA ASN A 65 -17.09 0.32 -15.11
C ASN A 65 -17.11 0.13 -16.64
N LYS A 66 -16.30 -0.79 -17.18
CA LYS A 66 -16.24 -1.17 -18.62
C LYS A 66 -17.05 -2.42 -18.95
N THR A 67 -17.70 -3.03 -17.96
CA THR A 67 -18.48 -4.27 -18.10
C THR A 67 -19.98 -4.02 -18.27
N PHE A 68 -20.36 -2.77 -18.60
CA PHE A 68 -21.70 -2.37 -19.02
C PHE A 68 -21.64 -1.73 -20.40
#